data_AF-A0A7S2Q4T4-F1
#
_entry.id   AF-A0A7S2Q4T4-F1
#
_cell.length_a   1.000
_cell.length_b   1.000
_cell.length_c   1.000
_cell.angle_alpha   90.00
_cell.angle_beta   90.00
_cell.angle_gamma   90.00
#
_symmetry.space_group_name_H-M   'P 1'
#
loop_
_entity.id
_entity.type
_entity.pdbx_description
1 polymer ?
#
loop_
_entity_poly.entity_id
_entity_poly.type
_entity_poly.pdbx_seq_one_letter_code
_entity_poly.pdbx_strand_id
1 'polypeptide(L)'
;WQVWETRFGRFRPDACVRTSTGPLVVQIGGRDPSRENSDISGEYMLAGTHSGHPAYQKPGSRMAIRYWPPMARWVVDREGLRDSDLCVAFADDPGAAEHPAQAGLWHVFESSRACHMADGSI
;
A
#
# COMPACT_ATOMS: atom_id res chain seq x y z
N TRP A 1 -11.50 -18.54 -7.59
CA TRP A 1 -12.50 -18.21 -8.61
C TRP A 1 -12.41 -19.20 -9.76
N GLN A 2 -13.55 -19.57 -10.34
CA GLN A 2 -13.60 -20.42 -11.52
C GLN A 2 -13.99 -19.55 -12.72
N VAL A 3 -13.13 -19.49 -13.73
CA VAL A 3 -13.39 -18.75 -14.97
C VAL A 3 -13.77 -19.77 -16.05
N TRP A 4 -14.81 -19.44 -16.83
CA TRP A 4 -15.23 -20.28 -17.94
C TRP A 4 -14.21 -20.21 -19.08
N GLU A 5 -13.64 -21.35 -19.48
CA GLU A 5 -12.69 -21.43 -20.58
C GLU A 5 -13.39 -21.98 -21.83
N THR A 6 -13.84 -21.09 -22.72
CA THR A 6 -14.65 -21.44 -23.91
C THR A 6 -13.98 -22.50 -24.80
N ARG A 7 -12.64 -22.51 -24.88
CA ARG A 7 -11.88 -23.49 -25.67
C ARG A 7 -12.00 -24.93 -25.14
N PHE A 8 -12.24 -25.11 -23.85
CA PHE A 8 -12.32 -26.42 -23.21
C PHE A 8 -13.72 -26.74 -22.69
N GLY A 9 -14.68 -25.83 -22.86
CA GLY A 9 -16.07 -26.01 -22.43
C GLY A 9 -16.21 -26.30 -20.94
N ARG A 10 -15.31 -25.77 -20.10
CA ARG A 10 -15.31 -26.03 -18.65
C ARG A 10 -14.81 -24.84 -17.85
N PHE A 11 -15.22 -24.80 -16.60
CA PHE A 11 -14.68 -23.90 -15.59
C PHE A 11 -13.30 -24.36 -15.14
N ARG A 12 -12.34 -23.43 -15.08
CA ARG A 12 -11.01 -23.70 -14.51
C ARG A 12 -10.66 -22.68 -13.44
N PRO A 13 -9.91 -23.11 -12.40
CA PRO A 13 -9.28 -22.17 -11.49
C PRO A 13 -8.33 -21.27 -12.28
N ASP A 14 -8.58 -19.97 -12.23
CA ASP A 14 -7.65 -18.97 -12.77
C ASP A 14 -6.86 -18.40 -11.59
N ALA A 15 -5.57 -18.74 -11.54
CA ALA A 15 -4.67 -18.29 -10.48
C ALA A 15 -4.37 -16.79 -10.52
N CYS A 16 -4.63 -16.13 -11.67
CA CYS A 16 -4.43 -14.70 -11.87
C CYS A 16 -5.63 -13.88 -11.40
N VAL A 17 -6.81 -14.49 -11.20
CA VAL A 17 -7.96 -13.78 -10.62
C VAL A 17 -7.72 -13.55 -9.14
N ARG A 18 -7.62 -12.28 -8.76
CA ARG A 18 -7.55 -11.81 -7.38
C ARG A 18 -8.80 -10.97 -7.09
N THR A 19 -9.33 -11.11 -5.88
CA THR A 19 -10.41 -10.24 -5.37
C THR A 19 -9.89 -9.51 -4.15
N SER A 20 -10.31 -8.26 -3.98
CA SER A 20 -10.05 -7.49 -2.77
C SER A 20 -11.27 -6.67 -2.40
N THR A 21 -11.42 -6.45 -1.10
CA THR A 21 -12.34 -5.49 -0.46
C THR A 21 -11.75 -4.09 -0.36
N GLY A 22 -10.47 -3.92 -0.73
CA GLY A 22 -9.78 -2.65 -0.73
C GLY A 22 -10.48 -1.62 -1.63
N PRO A 23 -10.57 -0.35 -1.21
CA PRO A 23 -11.21 0.69 -2.00
C PRO A 23 -10.45 0.93 -3.32
N LEU A 24 -11.08 1.60 -4.28
CA LEU A 24 -10.40 2.00 -5.53
C LEU A 24 -9.38 3.12 -5.31
N VAL A 25 -9.60 3.94 -4.27
CA VAL A 25 -8.77 5.08 -3.91
C VAL A 25 -8.53 5.08 -2.41
N VAL A 26 -7.29 5.33 -2.01
CA VAL A 26 -6.89 5.60 -0.63
C VAL A 26 -6.30 7.00 -0.57
N GLN A 27 -6.56 7.72 0.50
CA GLN A 27 -6.01 9.05 0.72
C GLN A 27 -5.09 9.04 1.93
N ILE A 28 -3.88 9.59 1.77
CA ILE A 28 -3.00 9.93 2.89
C ILE A 28 -3.20 11.42 3.19
N GLY A 29 -3.61 11.74 4.41
CA GLY A 29 -3.96 13.10 4.82
C GLY A 29 -3.19 13.58 6.05
N GLY A 30 -3.48 14.83 6.44
CA GLY A 30 -3.14 15.43 7.74
C GLY A 30 -1.67 15.75 8.04
N ARG A 31 -0.70 15.21 7.30
CA ARG A 31 0.69 15.68 7.43
C ARG A 31 0.83 17.13 6.94
N ASP A 32 1.37 17.98 7.81
CA ASP A 32 1.58 19.42 7.54
C ASP A 32 2.50 19.63 6.32
N PRO A 33 2.13 20.49 5.35
CA PRO A 33 2.93 20.75 4.15
C PRO A 33 4.37 21.23 4.42
N SER A 34 4.60 21.89 5.55
CA SER A 34 5.92 22.40 5.96
C SER A 34 6.83 21.34 6.58
N ARG A 35 6.29 20.16 6.95
CA ARG A 35 7.08 19.05 7.48
C ARG A 35 7.73 18.26 6.35
N GLU A 36 8.88 17.66 6.65
CA GLU A 36 9.55 16.75 5.72
C GLU A 36 8.63 15.60 5.30
N ASN A 37 8.83 15.03 4.11
CA ASN A 37 8.00 13.94 3.61
C ASN A 37 6.51 14.29 3.45
N SER A 38 6.12 15.57 3.41
CA SER A 38 4.73 16.00 3.13
C SER A 38 4.26 15.63 1.72
N ASP A 39 5.19 15.31 0.81
CA ASP A 39 4.92 14.78 -0.52
C ASP A 39 4.21 13.43 -0.52
N ILE A 40 4.17 12.71 0.62
CA ILE A 40 3.41 11.45 0.74
C ILE A 40 1.89 11.66 0.79
N SER A 41 1.44 12.86 1.16
CA SER A 41 0.00 13.19 1.24
C SER A 41 -0.65 13.22 -0.15
N GLY A 42 -1.91 12.86 -0.23
CA GLY A 42 -2.71 12.87 -1.45
C GLY A 42 -3.38 11.52 -1.75
N GLU A 43 -3.94 11.43 -2.95
CA GLU A 43 -4.68 10.25 -3.41
C GLU A 43 -3.76 9.20 -4.02
N TYR A 44 -4.08 7.94 -3.74
CA TYR A 44 -3.44 6.76 -4.32
C TYR A 44 -4.52 5.87 -4.91
N MET A 45 -4.38 5.54 -6.19
CA MET A 45 -5.33 4.71 -6.92
C MET A 45 -4.90 3.25 -6.89
N LEU A 46 -5.86 2.32 -6.79
CA LEU A 46 -5.61 0.90 -6.86
C LEU A 46 -4.94 0.55 -8.20
N ALA A 47 -3.70 0.05 -8.12
CA ALA A 47 -2.84 -0.28 -9.26
C ALA A 47 -2.75 -1.80 -9.51
N GLY A 48 -3.36 -2.61 -8.64
CA GLY A 48 -3.36 -4.07 -8.72
C GLY A 48 -3.05 -4.70 -7.37
N THR A 49 -2.25 -5.77 -7.39
CA THR A 49 -1.82 -6.46 -6.17
C THR A 49 -0.30 -6.59 -6.10
N HIS A 50 0.27 -6.44 -4.91
CA HIS A 50 1.67 -6.67 -4.59
C HIS A 50 1.75 -7.57 -3.34
N SER A 51 2.55 -8.63 -3.40
CA SER A 51 2.66 -9.61 -2.30
C SER A 51 1.30 -10.14 -1.80
N GLY A 52 0.36 -10.37 -2.73
CA GLY A 52 -0.98 -10.87 -2.43
C GLY A 52 -1.96 -9.84 -1.87
N HIS A 53 -1.53 -8.61 -1.63
CA HIS A 53 -2.34 -7.53 -1.07
C HIS A 53 -2.61 -6.43 -2.10
N PRO A 54 -3.67 -5.62 -1.95
CA PRO A 54 -3.89 -4.44 -2.76
C PRO A 54 -2.69 -3.51 -2.78
N ALA A 55 -2.35 -3.01 -3.96
CA ALA A 55 -1.27 -2.07 -4.17
C ALA A 55 -1.83 -0.78 -4.75
N TYR A 56 -1.41 0.36 -4.22
CA TYR A 56 -1.92 1.66 -4.63
C TYR A 56 -0.78 2.54 -5.13
N GLN A 57 -1.02 3.33 -6.17
CA GLN A 57 -0.02 4.23 -6.75
C GLN A 57 -0.55 5.66 -6.81
N LYS A 58 0.30 6.61 -6.44
CA LYS A 58 -0.02 8.04 -6.48
C LYS A 58 0.11 8.56 -7.92
N PRO A 59 -0.95 9.16 -8.49
CA PRO A 59 -0.94 9.62 -9.88
C PRO A 59 0.19 10.59 -10.17
N GLY A 60 0.84 10.46 -11.34
CA GLY A 60 1.94 11.33 -11.76
C GLY A 60 3.25 11.14 -11.00
N SER A 61 3.35 10.15 -10.11
CA SER A 61 4.56 9.82 -9.37
C SER A 61 4.84 8.33 -9.38
N ARG A 62 6.04 7.92 -8.96
CA ARG A 62 6.34 6.51 -8.69
C ARG A 62 5.85 6.05 -7.33
N MET A 63 5.43 6.97 -6.47
CA MET A 63 5.12 6.68 -5.08
C MET A 63 3.96 5.70 -4.97
N ALA A 64 4.11 4.71 -4.10
CA ALA A 64 3.13 3.65 -3.94
C ALA A 64 2.94 3.23 -2.49
N ILE A 65 1.74 2.75 -2.18
CA ILE A 65 1.42 2.04 -0.95
C ILE A 65 1.40 0.55 -1.27
N ARG A 66 2.19 -0.23 -0.53
CA ARG A 66 2.27 -1.69 -0.70
C ARG A 66 2.41 -2.38 0.64
N TYR A 67 2.03 -3.65 0.69
CA TYR A 67 2.29 -4.49 1.84
C TYR A 67 3.73 -5.00 1.84
N TRP A 68 4.36 -5.07 3.01
CA TRP A 68 5.68 -5.64 3.24
C TRP A 68 5.57 -6.86 4.18
N PRO A 69 5.44 -8.08 3.61
CA PRO A 69 5.21 -9.29 4.39
C PRO A 69 6.25 -9.59 5.48
N PRO A 70 7.58 -9.38 5.27
CA PRO A 70 8.58 -9.75 6.27
C PRO A 70 8.42 -9.09 7.64
N MET A 71 7.73 -7.95 7.72
CA MET A 71 7.44 -7.26 8.99
C MET A 71 5.95 -7.04 9.21
N ALA A 72 5.08 -7.66 8.40
CA ALA A 72 3.63 -7.50 8.48
C ALA A 72 3.20 -6.04 8.60
N ARG A 73 3.53 -5.22 7.59
CA ARG A 73 3.25 -3.78 7.61
C ARG A 73 2.90 -3.22 6.25
N TRP A 74 2.12 -2.15 6.25
CA TRP A 74 1.90 -1.31 5.08
C TRP A 74 3.02 -0.30 4.99
N VAL A 75 3.51 -0.02 3.77
CA VAL A 75 4.58 0.95 3.55
C VAL A 75 4.24 1.91 2.43
N VAL A 76 4.69 3.15 2.56
CA VAL A 76 4.78 4.12 1.46
C VAL A 76 6.20 4.08 0.91
N ASP A 77 6.34 3.77 -0.37
CA ASP A 77 7.61 3.68 -1.08
C ASP A 77 7.66 4.71 -2.20
N ARG A 78 8.75 5.49 -2.28
CA ARG A 78 8.94 6.50 -3.33
C ARG A 78 9.29 5.89 -4.68
N GLU A 79 9.87 4.69 -4.70
CA GLU A 79 10.30 4.02 -5.92
C GLU A 79 9.26 3.02 -6.44
N GLY A 80 8.07 2.98 -5.85
CA GLY A 80 6.91 2.23 -6.33
C GLY A 80 6.79 0.81 -5.80
N LEU A 81 6.26 -0.08 -6.64
CA LEU A 81 5.96 -1.46 -6.29
C LEU A 81 7.21 -2.34 -6.44
N ARG A 82 7.95 -2.50 -5.34
CA ARG A 82 9.17 -3.30 -5.29
C ARG A 82 9.26 -4.12 -4.00
N ASP A 83 10.09 -5.16 -4.03
CA ASP A 83 10.43 -5.96 -2.85
C ASP A 83 11.64 -5.35 -2.12
N SER A 84 11.39 -4.29 -1.36
CA SER A 84 12.41 -3.61 -0.55
C SER A 84 11.88 -3.26 0.85
N ASP A 85 12.76 -3.15 1.82
CA ASP A 85 12.49 -2.65 3.16
C ASP A 85 12.56 -1.12 3.28
N LEU A 86 13.09 -0.44 2.25
CA LEU A 86 13.17 1.01 2.18
C LEU A 86 11.78 1.63 1.98
N CYS A 87 11.40 2.51 2.89
CA CYS A 87 10.13 3.22 2.85
C CYS A 87 10.21 4.57 3.55
N VAL A 88 9.38 5.51 3.11
CA VAL A 88 9.26 6.83 3.74
C VAL A 88 8.30 6.80 4.92
N ALA A 89 7.29 5.94 4.88
CA ALA A 89 6.35 5.74 5.98
C ALA A 89 5.92 4.29 6.06
N PHE A 90 5.52 3.85 7.25
CA PHE A 90 4.91 2.55 7.45
C PHE A 90 3.79 2.60 8.50
N ALA A 91 2.89 1.63 8.46
CA ALA A 91 1.95 1.34 9.52
C ALA A 91 1.97 -0.17 9.78
N ASP A 92 2.19 -0.55 11.04
CA ASP A 92 2.18 -1.96 11.43
C ASP A 92 0.77 -2.54 11.27
N ASP A 93 0.72 -3.78 10.80
CA ASP A 93 -0.51 -4.53 10.59
C ASP A 93 -0.26 -5.99 10.95
N PRO A 94 -0.56 -6.41 12.20
CA PRO A 94 -0.29 -7.76 12.69
C PRO A 94 -1.16 -8.86 12.04
N GLY A 95 -1.64 -8.64 10.81
CA GLY A 95 -2.32 -9.61 9.95
C GLY A 95 -3.83 -9.39 9.88
N ALA A 96 -4.32 -8.18 10.12
CA ALA A 96 -5.74 -7.89 10.24
C ALA A 96 -6.29 -6.98 9.12
N ALA A 97 -5.48 -6.10 8.55
CA ALA A 97 -5.95 -5.12 7.58
C ALA A 97 -5.86 -5.66 6.15
N GLU A 98 -7.01 -5.70 5.45
CA GLU A 98 -7.03 -6.08 4.02
C GLU A 98 -6.47 -4.96 3.13
N HIS A 99 -6.44 -3.72 3.63
CA HIS A 99 -5.99 -2.54 2.90
C HIS A 99 -5.41 -1.47 3.84
N PRO A 100 -4.56 -0.54 3.35
CA PRO A 100 -3.79 0.37 4.21
C PRO A 100 -4.65 1.37 4.99
N ALA A 101 -5.86 1.70 4.52
CA ALA A 101 -6.78 2.57 5.28
C ALA A 101 -7.37 1.92 6.56
N GLN A 102 -7.13 0.63 6.79
CA GLN A 102 -7.45 -0.07 8.04
C GLN A 102 -6.21 -0.31 8.92
N ALA A 103 -5.03 0.09 8.46
CA ALA A 103 -3.81 -0.07 9.22
C ALA A 103 -3.84 0.78 10.49
N GLY A 104 -2.96 0.46 11.44
CA GLY A 104 -2.81 1.22 12.67
C GLY A 104 -2.16 2.58 12.45
N LEU A 105 -1.50 3.06 13.50
CA LEU A 105 -0.78 4.33 13.50
C LEU A 105 0.34 4.34 12.46
N TRP A 106 0.38 5.38 11.64
CA TRP A 106 1.47 5.60 10.69
C TRP A 106 2.70 6.19 11.36
N HIS A 107 3.86 5.73 10.92
CA HIS A 107 5.17 6.23 11.28
C HIS A 107 5.86 6.78 10.04
N VAL A 108 6.32 8.02 10.08
CA VAL A 108 6.99 8.67 8.95
C VAL A 108 8.45 8.91 9.30
N PHE A 109 9.35 8.60 8.37
CA PHE A 109 10.78 8.84 8.55
C PHE A 109 11.04 10.33 8.80
N GLU A 110 11.86 10.64 9.79
CA GLU A 110 12.35 11.99 10.04
C GLU A 110 13.87 12.02 9.92
N SER A 111 14.37 12.70 8.87
CA SER A 111 15.80 12.75 8.56
C SER A 111 16.61 13.43 9.66
N SER A 112 16.02 14.42 10.33
CA SER A 112 16.62 15.12 11.46
C SER A 112 16.90 14.21 12.68
N ARG A 113 16.15 13.11 12.82
CA ARG A 113 16.27 12.13 13.91
C ARG A 113 16.80 10.77 13.44
N ALA A 114 16.94 10.60 12.12
CA ALA A 114 17.30 9.36 11.46
C ALA A 114 16.43 8.16 11.88
N CYS A 115 15.13 8.39 12.15
CA CYS A 115 14.20 7.34 12.55
C CYS A 115 12.76 7.62 12.12
N HIS A 116 11.92 6.59 12.08
CA HIS A 116 10.48 6.74 11.85
C HIS A 116 9.77 7.15 13.13
N MET A 117 9.10 8.30 13.08
CA MET A 117 8.35 8.87 14.18
C MET A 117 6.86 8.64 13.95
N ALA A 118 6.15 8.26 15.02
CA ALA A 118 4.70 8.16 15.00
C ALA A 118 4.08 9.50 14.57
N ASP A 119 3.15 9.45 13.62
CA ASP A 119 2.45 10.62 13.12
C ASP A 119 0.94 10.41 13.22
N GLY A 120 0.35 10.90 14.32
CA GLY A 120 -1.09 10.83 14.56
C GLY A 120 -1.92 11.77 13.69
N SER A 121 -1.30 12.52 12.78
CA SER A 121 -2.01 13.31 11.78
C SER A 121 -2.36 12.50 10.52
N ILE A 122 -1.77 11.32 10.34
CA ILE A 122 -1.99 10.43 9.19
C ILE A 122 -2.93 9.29 9.56
#